data_AF-A0A9R1AJD4-F1
#
_entry.id   AF-A0A9R1AJD4-F1
#
_cell.length_a   1.000
_cell.length_b   1.000
_cell.length_c   1.000
_cell.angle_alpha   90.00
_cell.angle_beta   90.00
_cell.angle_gamma   90.00
#
_symmetry.space_group_name_H-M   'P 1'
#
loop_
_entity.id
_entity.type
_entity.pdbx_description
1 polymer ?
#
loop_
_entity_poly.entity_id
_entity_poly.type
_entity_poly.pdbx_seq_one_letter_code
_entity_poly.pdbx_strand_id
1 'polypeptide(L)'
;MVPALPTHLATVSLLSFFMLVSSAANRDILRPGTSLAVEAYQSEILQSPDGSFSCGFYGVYDNAFTFSIWYSKAANKTVVWSANRDRPVHSRRSALTLHKDGNMVLTDYDDAVVWQADDDGNSHRNVQHVQLLDTGNLVMKNTSGTIIWQSFDSPTDTLLPAQCITAATKLVPTTQSRAPGNYIFRFNDISVLSLIYDVPEVSDIYWPNPDNSVYENNRSRYNSTRLAILDNNGILASSDFADGVLPKASDAAPGIRRRLTLDPDGNLRLYSLNDSDGVWSVSMVAISQPCTIHGICGQNGICHYSPEPTCSCPPGYVMTNPGNWTQGCTASFNIPCHDQEPMKFVKLPHTDFWGSDQKRLLGVSFETCRNSCISDCTCKGFQYQQGAGSCYPKALLFNGKSCATPSV
;
A
#
# COMPACT_ATOMS: atom_id res chain seq x y z
N MET A 1 -31.41 -71.83 -62.28
CA MET A 1 -31.91 -71.34 -60.97
C MET A 1 -30.70 -71.12 -60.08
N VAL A 2 -30.79 -70.19 -59.13
CA VAL A 2 -29.72 -69.53 -58.35
C VAL A 2 -29.15 -68.27 -59.03
N PRO A 3 -29.55 -67.06 -58.61
CA PRO A 3 -29.03 -65.78 -59.09
C PRO A 3 -27.81 -65.29 -58.27
N ALA A 4 -27.07 -64.36 -58.87
CA ALA A 4 -25.88 -63.71 -58.32
C ALA A 4 -26.19 -62.80 -57.12
N LEU A 5 -25.30 -62.83 -56.11
CA LEU A 5 -25.29 -61.94 -54.95
C LEU A 5 -24.74 -60.56 -55.33
N PRO A 6 -25.34 -59.44 -54.87
CA PRO A 6 -24.70 -58.13 -54.97
C PRO A 6 -23.84 -57.85 -53.73
N THR A 7 -22.63 -57.34 -53.96
CA THR A 7 -21.77 -56.75 -52.94
C THR A 7 -22.20 -55.31 -52.67
N HIS A 8 -22.72 -55.03 -51.48
CA HIS A 8 -22.93 -53.65 -51.00
C HIS A 8 -21.68 -53.17 -50.26
N LEU A 9 -20.94 -52.22 -50.85
CA LEU A 9 -19.98 -51.40 -50.11
C LEU A 9 -20.75 -50.40 -49.23
N ALA A 10 -20.62 -50.52 -47.92
CA ALA A 10 -21.04 -49.49 -46.98
C ALA A 10 -19.89 -48.47 -46.81
N THR A 11 -20.06 -47.28 -47.35
CA THR A 11 -19.19 -46.13 -47.08
C THR A 11 -19.59 -45.48 -45.76
N VAL A 12 -18.83 -45.75 -44.69
CA VAL A 12 -18.96 -45.03 -43.42
C VAL A 12 -18.27 -43.67 -43.59
N SER A 13 -19.06 -42.60 -43.73
CA SER A 13 -18.55 -41.23 -43.72
C SER A 13 -18.32 -40.80 -42.27
N LEU A 14 -17.05 -40.74 -41.85
CA LEU A 14 -16.64 -40.20 -40.57
C LEU A 14 -16.73 -38.67 -40.65
N LEU A 15 -17.82 -38.07 -40.19
CA LEU A 15 -17.88 -36.63 -39.96
C LEU A 15 -16.98 -36.29 -38.77
N SER A 16 -15.76 -35.83 -39.05
CA SER A 16 -14.88 -35.20 -38.09
C SER A 16 -15.47 -33.86 -37.65
N PHE A 17 -16.13 -33.86 -36.49
CA PHE A 17 -16.51 -32.65 -35.78
C PHE A 17 -15.23 -31.98 -35.27
N PHE A 18 -14.62 -31.13 -36.10
CA PHE A 18 -13.61 -30.18 -35.62
C PHE A 18 -14.33 -29.22 -34.66
N MET A 19 -14.29 -29.53 -33.37
CA MET A 19 -14.55 -28.55 -32.33
C MET A 19 -13.51 -27.45 -32.50
N LEU A 20 -13.89 -26.39 -33.21
CA LEU A 20 -13.22 -25.10 -33.15
C LEU A 20 -13.32 -24.65 -31.69
N VAL A 21 -12.33 -25.01 -30.88
CA VAL A 21 -12.07 -24.33 -29.63
C VAL A 21 -11.72 -22.91 -30.04
N SER A 22 -12.71 -22.03 -29.95
CA SER A 22 -12.51 -20.60 -30.13
C SER A 22 -11.63 -20.18 -28.95
N SER A 23 -10.31 -20.19 -29.13
CA SER A 23 -9.41 -19.55 -28.19
C SER A 23 -9.83 -18.08 -28.15
N ALA A 24 -10.41 -17.63 -27.05
CA ALA A 24 -10.67 -16.22 -26.85
C ALA A 24 -9.34 -15.49 -27.06
N ALA A 25 -9.23 -14.69 -28.12
CA ALA A 25 -8.02 -13.90 -28.34
C ALA A 25 -7.88 -12.99 -27.13
N ASN A 26 -6.69 -13.00 -26.52
CA ASN A 26 -6.39 -12.11 -25.41
C ASN A 26 -6.64 -10.67 -25.88
N ARG A 27 -7.57 -10.00 -25.20
CA ARG A 27 -8.04 -8.66 -25.57
C ARG A 27 -7.31 -7.67 -24.68
N ASP A 28 -6.48 -6.81 -25.25
CA ASP A 28 -5.81 -5.72 -24.51
C ASP A 28 -6.67 -4.45 -24.44
N ILE A 29 -7.73 -4.38 -25.27
CA ILE A 29 -8.50 -3.17 -25.54
C ILE A 29 -10.00 -3.30 -25.20
N LEU A 30 -10.58 -2.37 -24.42
CA LEU A 30 -12.03 -2.19 -24.27
C LEU A 30 -12.53 -1.04 -25.17
N ARG A 31 -13.65 -1.24 -25.89
CA ARG A 31 -14.17 -0.27 -26.89
C ARG A 31 -15.41 0.47 -26.37
N PRO A 32 -15.69 1.69 -26.84
CA PRO A 32 -16.91 2.41 -26.48
C PRO A 32 -18.17 1.61 -26.78
N GLY A 33 -19.13 1.64 -25.86
CA GLY A 33 -20.35 0.86 -25.89
C GLY A 33 -20.19 -0.62 -25.50
N THR A 34 -19.03 -1.01 -24.96
CA THR A 34 -18.81 -2.36 -24.42
C THR A 34 -18.62 -2.34 -22.91
N SER A 35 -18.96 -3.45 -22.27
CA SER A 35 -18.86 -3.64 -20.83
C SER A 35 -18.11 -4.92 -20.53
N LEU A 36 -17.51 -4.97 -19.35
CA LEU A 36 -17.08 -6.19 -18.68
C LEU A 36 -18.11 -6.46 -17.59
N ALA A 37 -18.69 -7.66 -17.55
CA ALA A 37 -19.66 -8.04 -16.53
C ALA A 37 -19.00 -8.87 -15.42
N VAL A 38 -19.37 -8.63 -14.16
CA VAL A 38 -18.78 -9.35 -13.01
C VAL A 38 -19.05 -10.86 -13.08
N GLU A 39 -20.17 -11.29 -13.66
CA GLU A 39 -20.50 -12.71 -13.84
C GLU A 39 -19.51 -13.42 -14.78
N ALA A 40 -18.86 -12.68 -15.68
CA ALA A 40 -17.90 -13.20 -16.63
C ALA A 40 -16.44 -12.97 -16.18
N TYR A 41 -16.19 -12.65 -14.90
CA TYR A 41 -14.86 -12.28 -14.37
C TYR A 41 -13.73 -13.27 -14.66
N GLN A 42 -14.05 -14.55 -14.93
CA GLN A 42 -13.06 -15.57 -15.27
C GLN A 42 -12.61 -15.53 -16.73
N SER A 43 -13.46 -15.06 -17.64
CA SER A 43 -13.23 -15.07 -19.09
C SER A 43 -13.12 -13.69 -19.71
N GLU A 44 -13.77 -12.67 -19.13
CA GLU A 44 -13.72 -11.28 -19.57
C GLU A 44 -12.64 -10.52 -18.81
N ILE A 45 -11.39 -10.78 -19.21
CA ILE A 45 -10.19 -10.16 -18.63
C ILE A 45 -9.42 -9.48 -19.75
N LEU A 46 -9.04 -8.21 -19.54
CA LEU A 46 -8.08 -7.54 -20.40
C LEU A 46 -6.67 -8.06 -20.06
N GLN A 47 -5.85 -8.30 -21.07
CA GLN A 47 -4.47 -8.73 -20.87
C GLN A 47 -3.51 -7.85 -21.66
N SER A 48 -2.39 -7.45 -21.04
CA SER A 48 -1.36 -6.70 -21.75
C SER A 48 -0.80 -7.53 -22.92
N PRO A 49 -0.37 -6.89 -24.02
CA PRO A 49 0.18 -7.58 -25.20
C PRO A 49 1.24 -8.65 -24.89
N ASP A 50 2.12 -8.41 -23.92
CA ASP A 50 3.17 -9.35 -23.51
C ASP A 50 2.72 -10.40 -22.47
N GLY A 51 1.45 -10.35 -22.06
CA GLY A 51 0.86 -11.24 -21.06
C GLY A 51 1.26 -10.94 -19.61
N SER A 52 1.99 -9.86 -19.36
CA SER A 52 2.52 -9.50 -18.03
C SER A 52 1.46 -9.13 -17.02
N PHE A 53 0.48 -8.35 -17.46
CA PHE A 53 -0.56 -7.80 -16.64
C PHE A 53 -1.92 -8.24 -17.14
N SER A 54 -2.85 -8.38 -16.20
CA SER A 54 -4.25 -8.60 -16.47
C SER A 54 -5.07 -7.56 -15.71
N CYS A 55 -6.23 -7.21 -16.28
CA CYS A 55 -7.14 -6.22 -15.72
C CYS A 55 -8.58 -6.69 -15.89
N GLY A 56 -9.37 -6.61 -14.82
CA GLY A 56 -10.72 -7.17 -14.79
C GLY A 56 -11.31 -7.17 -13.38
N PHE A 57 -12.44 -7.86 -13.23
CA PHE A 57 -13.01 -8.12 -11.91
C PHE A 57 -12.17 -9.13 -11.13
N TYR A 58 -11.80 -8.75 -9.92
CA TYR A 58 -11.00 -9.52 -8.99
C TYR A 58 -11.79 -9.74 -7.70
N GLY A 59 -11.98 -11.00 -7.30
CA GLY A 59 -12.73 -11.33 -6.09
C GLY A 59 -11.92 -10.99 -4.84
N VAL A 60 -12.48 -10.15 -3.96
CA VAL A 60 -11.85 -9.76 -2.68
C VAL A 60 -12.43 -10.52 -1.49
N TYR A 61 -13.72 -10.86 -1.55
CA TYR A 61 -14.44 -11.70 -0.60
C TYR A 61 -15.51 -12.53 -1.32
N ASP A 62 -16.19 -13.40 -0.58
CA ASP A 62 -17.42 -14.02 -1.06
C ASP A 62 -18.41 -12.94 -1.48
N ASN A 63 -18.81 -12.97 -2.75
CA ASN A 63 -19.73 -12.01 -3.37
C ASN A 63 -19.25 -10.55 -3.48
N ALA A 64 -17.97 -10.26 -3.26
CA ALA A 64 -17.44 -8.90 -3.36
C ALA A 64 -16.25 -8.83 -4.33
N PHE A 65 -16.28 -7.86 -5.24
CA PHE A 65 -15.31 -7.70 -6.32
C PHE A 65 -14.77 -6.27 -6.41
N THR A 66 -13.53 -6.16 -6.81
CA THR A 66 -12.92 -4.90 -7.27
C THR A 66 -12.58 -5.00 -8.74
N PHE A 67 -12.58 -3.88 -9.45
CA PHE A 67 -11.95 -3.79 -10.76
C PHE A 67 -10.47 -3.46 -10.58
N SER A 68 -9.60 -4.39 -10.96
CA SER A 68 -8.20 -4.40 -10.53
C SER A 68 -7.24 -4.73 -11.66
N ILE A 69 -5.99 -4.32 -11.50
CA ILE A 69 -4.85 -4.72 -12.33
C ILE A 69 -3.93 -5.60 -11.49
N TRP A 70 -3.46 -6.72 -12.04
CA TRP A 70 -2.56 -7.64 -11.36
C TRP A 70 -1.49 -8.22 -12.30
N TYR A 71 -0.41 -8.72 -11.71
CA TYR A 71 0.58 -9.52 -12.44
C TYR A 71 0.02 -10.91 -12.78
N SER A 72 -0.10 -11.20 -14.07
CA SER A 72 -0.71 -12.45 -14.57
C SER A 72 0.07 -13.70 -14.18
N LYS A 73 1.41 -13.59 -14.17
CA LYS A 73 2.33 -14.70 -13.91
C LYS A 73 2.74 -14.85 -12.44
N ALA A 74 2.31 -13.94 -11.57
CA ALA A 74 2.55 -14.08 -10.14
C ALA A 74 1.68 -15.20 -9.56
N ALA A 75 2.24 -16.06 -8.71
CA ALA A 75 1.57 -17.24 -8.16
C ALA A 75 0.22 -16.90 -7.50
N ASN A 76 0.14 -15.74 -6.85
CA ASN A 76 -1.06 -15.26 -6.15
C ASN A 76 -1.84 -14.18 -6.91
N LYS A 77 -1.61 -13.99 -8.22
CA LYS A 77 -2.20 -12.91 -9.04
C LYS A 77 -2.14 -11.57 -8.32
N THR A 78 -0.92 -11.13 -8.00
CA THR A 78 -0.67 -9.97 -7.15
C THR A 78 -1.26 -8.70 -7.75
N VAL A 79 -2.27 -8.15 -7.08
CA VAL A 79 -2.93 -6.88 -7.42
C VAL A 79 -1.96 -5.73 -7.18
N VAL A 80 -1.93 -4.78 -8.11
CA VAL A 80 -1.06 -3.58 -8.07
C VAL A 80 -1.85 -2.28 -8.18
N TRP A 81 -3.12 -2.37 -8.58
CA TRP A 81 -4.02 -1.24 -8.67
C TRP A 81 -5.48 -1.72 -8.57
N SER A 82 -6.36 -0.91 -7.99
CA SER A 82 -7.80 -1.17 -7.93
C SER A 82 -8.59 0.13 -7.98
N ALA A 83 -9.61 0.17 -8.83
CA ALA A 83 -10.48 1.32 -9.02
C ALA A 83 -11.30 1.63 -7.76
N ASN A 84 -11.94 0.60 -7.22
CA ASN A 84 -12.97 0.72 -6.18
C ASN A 84 -12.59 -0.04 -4.89
N ARG A 85 -11.32 0.06 -4.47
CA ARG A 85 -10.79 -0.62 -3.27
C ARG A 85 -11.62 -0.37 -2.01
N ASP A 86 -12.16 0.85 -1.85
CA ASP A 86 -12.89 1.27 -0.64
C ASP A 86 -14.39 0.94 -0.71
N ARG A 87 -14.89 0.58 -1.91
CA ARG A 87 -16.29 0.21 -2.15
C ARG A 87 -16.35 -0.96 -3.15
N PRO A 88 -16.05 -2.20 -2.72
CA PRO A 88 -16.23 -3.38 -3.55
C PRO A 88 -17.67 -3.50 -4.06
N VAL A 89 -17.84 -4.02 -5.29
CA VAL A 89 -19.15 -4.26 -5.91
C VAL A 89 -19.61 -5.70 -5.69
N HIS A 90 -20.91 -5.93 -5.80
CA HIS A 90 -21.52 -7.24 -5.66
C HIS A 90 -21.11 -8.19 -6.81
N SER A 91 -21.21 -9.50 -6.58
CA SER A 91 -20.91 -10.55 -7.58
C SER A 91 -21.94 -10.72 -8.69
N ARG A 92 -22.93 -9.83 -8.79
CA ARG A 92 -24.03 -9.92 -9.75
C ARG A 92 -24.47 -8.53 -10.17
N ARG A 93 -24.79 -8.37 -11.45
CA ARG A 93 -25.28 -7.13 -12.07
C ARG A 93 -24.33 -5.94 -11.97
N SER A 94 -23.11 -6.14 -11.53
CA SER A 94 -22.07 -5.10 -11.50
C SER A 94 -21.26 -5.16 -12.79
N ALA A 95 -20.92 -3.99 -13.35
CA ALA A 95 -20.27 -3.91 -14.65
C ALA A 95 -19.36 -2.69 -14.75
N LEU A 96 -18.20 -2.88 -15.39
CA LEU A 96 -17.39 -1.77 -15.88
C LEU A 96 -17.77 -1.50 -17.34
N THR A 97 -18.28 -0.32 -17.62
CA THR A 97 -18.73 0.07 -18.96
C THR A 97 -17.92 1.25 -19.46
N LEU A 98 -17.38 1.14 -20.68
CA LEU A 98 -16.90 2.29 -21.43
C LEU A 98 -18.08 2.82 -22.25
N HIS A 99 -18.69 3.91 -21.80
CA HIS A 99 -19.84 4.49 -22.48
C HIS A 99 -19.44 5.13 -23.82
N LYS A 100 -20.43 5.34 -24.70
CA LYS A 100 -20.21 5.92 -26.04
C LYS A 100 -19.78 7.39 -26.01
N ASP A 101 -20.07 8.07 -24.90
CA ASP A 101 -19.61 9.43 -24.62
C ASP A 101 -18.14 9.49 -24.13
N GLY A 102 -17.52 8.33 -23.91
CA GLY A 102 -16.13 8.17 -23.50
C GLY A 102 -15.92 7.98 -22.00
N ASN A 103 -16.98 8.00 -21.19
CA ASN A 103 -16.83 7.84 -19.76
C ASN A 103 -16.68 6.34 -19.39
N MET A 104 -15.62 6.00 -18.64
CA MET A 104 -15.43 4.66 -18.10
C MET A 104 -16.00 4.60 -16.68
N VAL A 105 -17.08 3.85 -16.49
CA VAL A 105 -17.90 3.86 -15.27
C VAL A 105 -18.06 2.44 -14.74
N LEU A 106 -17.89 2.28 -13.43
CA LEU A 106 -18.17 1.06 -12.69
C LEU A 106 -19.47 1.23 -11.90
N THR A 107 -20.46 0.39 -12.18
CA THR A 107 -21.75 0.35 -11.48
C THR A 107 -21.90 -0.93 -10.66
N ASP A 108 -22.67 -0.84 -9.57
CA ASP A 108 -23.05 -1.99 -8.74
C ASP A 108 -24.41 -2.59 -9.15
N TYR A 109 -24.87 -3.63 -8.44
CA TYR A 109 -26.09 -4.39 -8.73
C TYR A 109 -27.39 -3.57 -8.77
N ASP A 110 -27.40 -2.41 -8.12
CA ASP A 110 -28.49 -1.44 -8.02
C ASP A 110 -28.32 -0.27 -9.01
N ASP A 111 -27.41 -0.41 -9.97
CA ASP A 111 -27.03 0.59 -10.97
C ASP A 111 -26.35 1.85 -10.36
N ALA A 112 -26.00 1.83 -9.06
CA ALA A 112 -25.28 2.93 -8.43
C ALA A 112 -23.84 3.02 -8.98
N VAL A 113 -23.43 4.22 -9.34
CA VAL A 113 -22.02 4.49 -9.72
C VAL A 113 -21.15 4.35 -8.47
N VAL A 114 -20.18 3.44 -8.57
CA VAL A 114 -19.21 3.15 -7.51
C VAL A 114 -17.89 3.84 -7.77
N TRP A 115 -17.50 3.90 -9.04
CA TRP A 115 -16.27 4.52 -9.48
C TRP A 115 -16.41 4.98 -10.94
N GLN A 116 -15.70 6.03 -11.30
CA GLN A 116 -15.54 6.48 -12.67
C GLN A 116 -14.12 6.99 -12.90
N ALA A 117 -13.65 6.88 -14.14
CA ALA A 117 -12.41 7.55 -14.53
C ALA A 117 -12.68 9.05 -14.67
N ASP A 118 -12.29 9.82 -13.66
CA ASP A 118 -12.51 11.26 -13.58
C ASP A 118 -11.22 12.04 -13.94
N ASP A 119 -11.39 13.18 -14.61
CA ASP A 119 -10.38 14.21 -14.87
C ASP A 119 -11.04 15.58 -14.62
N ASP A 120 -11.11 15.97 -13.34
CA ASP A 120 -11.64 17.26 -12.88
C ASP A 120 -13.02 17.61 -13.50
N GLY A 121 -13.95 16.63 -13.57
CA GLY A 121 -15.33 16.85 -13.99
C GLY A 121 -15.55 17.07 -15.49
N ASN A 122 -14.53 16.86 -16.33
CA ASN A 122 -14.68 16.91 -17.79
C ASN A 122 -15.02 15.53 -18.36
N SER A 123 -16.06 15.47 -19.19
CA SER A 123 -16.35 14.28 -19.99
C SER A 123 -15.24 14.05 -21.01
N HIS A 124 -14.76 12.81 -21.07
CA HIS A 124 -13.70 12.35 -21.97
C HIS A 124 -14.18 12.26 -23.44
N ARG A 125 -14.42 13.41 -24.08
CA ARG A 125 -14.86 13.44 -25.48
C ARG A 125 -13.77 12.85 -26.38
N ASN A 126 -14.18 12.02 -27.33
CA ASN A 126 -13.34 11.35 -28.33
C ASN A 126 -12.47 10.18 -27.83
N VAL A 127 -12.82 9.54 -26.71
CA VAL A 127 -12.21 8.26 -26.33
C VAL A 127 -12.48 7.22 -27.43
N GLN A 128 -11.41 6.68 -27.99
CA GLN A 128 -11.51 5.61 -28.98
C GLN A 128 -11.52 4.23 -28.31
N HIS A 129 -10.75 4.08 -27.22
CA HIS A 129 -10.66 2.84 -26.48
C HIS A 129 -9.92 3.02 -25.14
N VAL A 130 -10.11 2.03 -24.25
CA VAL A 130 -9.26 1.77 -23.08
C VAL A 130 -8.27 0.66 -23.45
N GLN A 131 -7.01 0.75 -23.02
CA GLN A 131 -5.98 -0.27 -23.27
C GLN A 131 -5.18 -0.57 -22.00
N LEU A 132 -4.87 -1.84 -21.75
CA LEU A 132 -3.87 -2.23 -20.75
C LEU A 132 -2.49 -2.36 -21.41
N LEU A 133 -1.54 -1.53 -20.99
CA LEU A 133 -0.18 -1.54 -21.52
C LEU A 133 0.72 -2.58 -20.82
N ASP A 134 1.83 -2.95 -21.45
CA ASP A 134 2.85 -3.87 -20.88
C ASP A 134 3.52 -3.31 -19.61
N THR A 135 3.41 -2.00 -19.37
CA THR A 135 3.85 -1.37 -18.11
C THR A 135 2.89 -1.62 -16.95
N GLY A 136 1.71 -2.18 -17.21
CA GLY A 136 0.61 -2.29 -16.25
C GLY A 136 -0.25 -1.03 -16.15
N ASN A 137 0.03 -0.01 -16.97
CA ASN A 137 -0.79 1.20 -17.04
C ASN A 137 -2.07 0.95 -17.85
N LEU A 138 -3.24 1.16 -17.24
CA LEU A 138 -4.53 1.13 -17.92
C LEU A 138 -4.83 2.56 -18.40
N VAL A 139 -4.94 2.76 -19.71
CA VAL A 139 -5.02 4.08 -20.33
C VAL A 139 -6.29 4.23 -21.17
N MET A 140 -6.89 5.41 -21.15
CA MET A 140 -7.87 5.83 -22.15
C MET A 140 -7.16 6.62 -23.24
N LYS A 141 -7.35 6.21 -24.51
CA LYS A 141 -6.75 6.87 -25.67
C LYS A 141 -7.81 7.46 -26.58
N ASN A 142 -7.54 8.67 -27.06
CA ASN A 142 -8.34 9.30 -28.10
C ASN A 142 -7.94 8.83 -29.51
N THR A 143 -8.57 9.39 -30.55
CA THR A 143 -8.31 9.05 -31.95
C THR A 143 -6.90 9.44 -32.46
N SER A 144 -6.22 10.39 -31.81
CA SER A 144 -4.82 10.73 -32.10
C SER A 144 -3.82 9.84 -31.34
N GLY A 145 -4.29 8.89 -30.52
CA GLY A 145 -3.46 8.04 -29.67
C GLY A 145 -2.96 8.73 -28.40
N THR A 146 -3.43 9.95 -28.11
CA THR A 146 -3.10 10.69 -26.90
C THR A 146 -3.77 10.03 -25.69
N ILE A 147 -3.01 9.83 -24.62
CA ILE A 147 -3.53 9.37 -23.33
C ILE A 147 -4.28 10.54 -22.69
N ILE A 148 -5.55 10.34 -22.41
CA ILE A 148 -6.45 11.33 -21.79
C ILE A 148 -6.86 10.94 -20.37
N TRP A 149 -6.54 9.73 -19.94
CA TRP A 149 -6.64 9.28 -18.56
C TRP A 149 -5.75 8.06 -18.40
N GLN A 150 -5.19 7.87 -17.21
CA GLN A 150 -4.37 6.70 -16.91
C GLN A 150 -4.44 6.29 -15.44
N SER A 151 -4.40 4.99 -15.18
CA SER A 151 -4.40 4.45 -13.81
C SER A 151 -3.16 4.86 -13.01
N PHE A 152 -2.05 5.17 -13.70
CA PHE A 152 -0.80 5.59 -13.07
C PHE A 152 -0.90 6.91 -12.31
N ASP A 153 -1.88 7.76 -12.61
CA ASP A 153 -2.07 9.04 -11.92
C ASP A 153 -2.81 8.89 -10.58
N SER A 154 -3.41 7.72 -10.32
CA SER A 154 -4.16 7.41 -9.09
C SER A 154 -3.74 6.04 -8.52
N PRO A 155 -2.50 5.90 -8.02
CA PRO A 155 -2.06 4.64 -7.44
C PRO A 155 -2.80 4.28 -6.15
N THR A 156 -2.63 3.03 -5.73
CA THR A 156 -3.25 2.50 -4.51
C THR A 156 -2.22 2.32 -3.39
N ASP A 157 -1.64 1.14 -3.24
CA ASP A 157 -0.54 0.86 -2.32
C ASP A 157 0.79 0.58 -3.04
N THR A 158 0.74 0.49 -4.37
CA THR A 158 1.84 0.02 -5.21
C THR A 158 2.13 0.98 -6.36
N LEU A 159 3.43 1.14 -6.64
CA LEU A 159 3.96 1.81 -7.82
C LEU A 159 4.71 0.80 -8.69
N LEU A 160 4.51 0.92 -10.00
CA LEU A 160 5.21 0.13 -11.00
C LEU A 160 6.40 0.89 -11.60
N PRO A 161 7.38 0.19 -12.19
CA PRO A 161 8.41 0.84 -12.99
C PRO A 161 7.82 1.74 -14.07
N ALA A 162 8.49 2.85 -14.36
CA ALA A 162 8.04 3.91 -15.27
C ALA A 162 6.79 4.71 -14.82
N GLN A 163 6.23 4.42 -13.65
CA GLN A 163 5.22 5.27 -13.03
C GLN A 163 5.89 6.47 -12.34
N CYS A 164 5.48 7.68 -12.73
CA CYS A 164 5.96 8.91 -12.09
C CYS A 164 5.31 9.09 -10.72
N ILE A 165 6.11 9.38 -9.71
CA ILE A 165 5.69 9.87 -8.41
C ILE A 165 5.74 11.38 -8.47
N THR A 166 4.59 12.02 -8.30
CA THR A 166 4.42 13.47 -8.37
C THR A 166 3.98 14.03 -7.00
N ALA A 167 3.78 15.35 -6.93
CA ALA A 167 3.21 15.99 -5.75
C ALA A 167 1.81 15.45 -5.35
N ALA A 168 1.03 14.97 -6.31
CA ALA A 168 -0.32 14.42 -6.07
C ALA A 168 -0.29 12.92 -5.70
N THR A 169 0.81 12.23 -5.98
CA THR A 169 0.95 10.81 -5.73
C THR A 169 0.90 10.52 -4.23
N LYS A 170 0.00 9.61 -3.85
CA LYS A 170 -0.17 9.12 -2.48
C LYS A 170 -0.36 7.61 -2.51
N LEU A 171 0.46 6.86 -1.75
CA LEU A 171 0.18 5.45 -1.49
C LEU A 171 -0.39 5.27 -0.09
N VAL A 172 -1.36 4.36 0.03
CA VAL A 172 -1.97 3.95 1.30
C VAL A 172 -2.10 2.43 1.28
N PRO A 173 -1.52 1.70 2.25
CA PRO A 173 -1.53 0.24 2.23
C PRO A 173 -2.95 -0.30 2.35
N THR A 174 -3.13 -1.53 1.89
CA THR A 174 -4.37 -2.29 2.08
C THR A 174 -4.19 -3.28 3.22
N THR A 175 -4.89 -3.10 4.33
CA THR A 175 -4.79 -3.99 5.49
C THR A 175 -5.32 -5.40 5.18
N GLN A 176 -5.09 -6.35 6.10
CA GLN A 176 -5.65 -7.71 5.98
C GLN A 176 -7.19 -7.70 5.90
N SER A 177 -7.85 -6.73 6.54
CA SER A 177 -9.30 -6.51 6.45
C SER A 177 -9.72 -5.78 5.16
N ARG A 178 -8.84 -5.65 4.17
CA ARG A 178 -9.04 -4.97 2.89
C ARG A 178 -9.51 -3.52 3.01
N ALA A 179 -9.11 -2.85 4.10
CA ALA A 179 -9.37 -1.44 4.32
C ALA A 179 -8.09 -0.61 4.09
N PRO A 180 -8.19 0.69 3.82
CA PRO A 180 -7.05 1.60 3.93
C PRO A 180 -6.38 1.50 5.31
N GLY A 181 -5.06 1.34 5.33
CA GLY A 181 -4.27 1.42 6.55
C GLY A 181 -3.91 2.84 6.95
N ASN A 182 -3.21 2.96 8.07
CA ASN A 182 -2.86 4.24 8.71
C ASN A 182 -1.52 4.82 8.20
N TYR A 183 -0.94 4.25 7.14
CA TYR A 183 0.37 4.65 6.63
C TYR A 183 0.22 5.34 5.28
N ILE A 184 1.07 6.33 5.04
CA ILE A 184 1.05 7.12 3.81
C ILE A 184 2.48 7.24 3.28
N PHE A 185 2.65 7.03 1.98
CA PHE A 185 3.86 7.40 1.25
C PHE A 185 3.53 8.52 0.26
N ARG A 186 4.20 9.69 0.41
CA ARG A 186 4.01 10.86 -0.45
C ARG A 186 5.17 11.85 -0.31
N PHE A 187 5.24 12.83 -1.22
CA PHE A 187 5.99 14.06 -0.93
C PHE A 187 5.30 14.85 0.18
N ASN A 188 6.08 15.28 1.17
CA ASN A 188 5.62 16.16 2.24
C ASN A 188 5.66 17.64 1.80
N ASP A 189 5.26 18.52 2.71
CA ASP A 189 5.06 19.94 2.38
C ASP A 189 6.38 20.68 2.08
N ILE A 190 7.51 20.14 2.55
CA ILE A 190 8.86 20.61 2.24
C ILE A 190 9.50 19.88 1.05
N SER A 191 8.69 19.19 0.25
CA SER A 191 9.09 18.47 -0.98
C SER A 191 10.05 17.30 -0.75
N VAL A 192 9.99 16.66 0.42
CA VAL A 192 10.76 15.45 0.75
C VAL A 192 9.86 14.21 0.68
N LEU A 193 10.31 13.17 -0.03
CA LEU A 193 9.57 11.92 -0.16
C LEU A 193 9.60 11.17 1.18
N SER A 194 8.43 10.95 1.78
CA SER A 194 8.31 10.57 3.19
C SER A 194 7.34 9.41 3.42
N LEU A 195 7.58 8.65 4.48
CA LEU A 195 6.60 7.75 5.09
C LEU A 195 6.01 8.39 6.35
N ILE A 196 4.69 8.32 6.47
CA ILE A 196 3.90 9.03 7.46
C ILE A 196 2.93 8.03 8.11
N TYR A 197 2.86 8.03 9.44
CA TYR A 197 1.81 7.36 10.19
C TYR A 197 0.75 8.40 10.55
N ASP A 198 -0.50 8.17 10.18
CA ASP A 198 -1.58 9.15 10.22
C ASP A 198 -2.85 8.53 10.81
N VAL A 199 -3.20 8.94 12.02
CA VAL A 199 -4.43 8.62 12.75
C VAL A 199 -4.98 9.89 13.41
N PRO A 200 -6.25 9.94 13.82
CA PRO A 200 -6.84 11.16 14.40
C PRO A 200 -6.06 11.75 15.58
N GLU A 201 -5.40 10.90 16.38
CA GLU A 201 -4.62 11.29 17.55
C GLU A 201 -3.19 11.74 17.21
N VAL A 202 -2.58 11.21 16.15
CA VAL A 202 -1.17 11.46 15.81
C VAL A 202 -0.91 11.36 14.31
N SER A 203 -0.16 12.33 13.77
CA SER A 203 0.33 12.33 12.39
C SER A 203 1.82 12.65 12.37
N ASP A 204 2.67 11.66 12.13
CA ASP A 204 4.13 11.80 12.21
C ASP A 204 4.86 11.20 11.01
N ILE A 205 5.90 11.91 10.55
CA ILE A 205 6.88 11.39 9.59
C ILE A 205 7.87 10.50 10.35
N TYR A 206 8.06 9.26 9.89
CA TYR A 206 9.05 8.32 10.44
C TYR A 206 10.12 7.89 9.44
N TRP A 207 10.00 8.32 8.18
CA TRP A 207 11.06 8.18 7.18
C TRP A 207 11.02 9.39 6.23
N PRO A 208 12.17 10.03 5.92
CA PRO A 208 13.51 9.75 6.45
C PRO A 208 13.61 9.99 7.97
N ASN A 209 14.71 9.60 8.61
CA ASN A 209 14.82 9.58 10.08
C ASN A 209 14.51 10.97 10.66
N PRO A 210 13.46 11.13 11.49
CA PRO A 210 13.03 12.43 11.98
C PRO A 210 13.99 13.07 13.00
N ASP A 211 14.93 12.31 13.58
CA ASP A 211 15.95 12.84 14.48
C ASP A 211 17.07 13.60 13.73
N ASN A 212 17.20 13.32 12.44
CA ASN A 212 18.20 13.94 11.58
C ASN A 212 17.58 15.13 10.83
N SER A 213 18.38 16.17 10.59
CA SER A 213 18.03 17.22 9.65
C SER A 213 17.86 16.65 8.23
N VAL A 214 17.24 17.44 7.35
CA VAL A 214 17.01 17.04 5.96
C VAL A 214 18.32 16.67 5.25
N TYR A 215 19.40 17.41 5.50
CA TYR A 215 20.70 17.17 4.86
C TYR A 215 21.44 15.98 5.47
N GLU A 216 21.34 15.75 6.78
CA GLU A 216 21.89 14.55 7.44
C GLU A 216 21.21 13.27 6.95
N ASN A 217 19.95 13.37 6.51
CA ASN A 217 19.24 12.30 5.83
C ASN A 217 19.62 12.12 4.35
N ASN A 218 20.69 12.78 3.87
CA ASN A 218 21.11 12.83 2.47
C ASN A 218 19.97 13.28 1.53
N ARG A 219 19.17 14.24 1.99
CA ARG A 219 18.12 14.87 1.19
C ARG A 219 18.46 16.32 0.88
N SER A 220 17.84 16.85 -0.16
CA SER A 220 17.98 18.22 -0.63
C SER A 220 16.61 18.87 -0.78
N ARG A 221 16.48 20.10 -0.28
CA ARG A 221 15.29 20.95 -0.49
C ARG A 221 15.42 21.91 -1.67
N TYR A 222 16.58 21.90 -2.35
CA TYR A 222 16.86 22.85 -3.43
C TYR A 222 16.13 22.50 -4.73
N ASN A 223 15.62 21.28 -4.84
CA ASN A 223 14.77 20.85 -5.95
C ASN A 223 13.38 20.50 -5.43
N SER A 224 12.45 21.45 -5.57
CA SER A 224 11.06 21.34 -5.11
C SER A 224 10.10 20.81 -6.19
N THR A 225 10.61 20.21 -7.27
CA THR A 225 9.77 19.69 -8.36
C THR A 225 8.85 18.54 -7.92
N ARG A 226 9.18 17.83 -6.83
CA ARG A 226 8.41 16.70 -6.28
C ARG A 226 8.21 15.62 -7.34
N LEU A 227 9.31 15.20 -7.96
CA LEU A 227 9.32 14.16 -8.99
C LEU A 227 10.20 13.01 -8.55
N ALA A 228 9.67 11.80 -8.56
CA ALA A 228 10.42 10.58 -8.35
C ALA A 228 9.98 9.48 -9.32
N ILE A 229 10.84 8.50 -9.56
CA ILE A 229 10.58 7.39 -10.48
C ILE A 229 11.35 6.15 -10.04
N LEU A 230 10.69 5.00 -10.09
CA LEU A 230 11.35 3.70 -10.06
C LEU A 230 11.71 3.31 -11.49
N ASP A 231 12.99 3.15 -11.77
CA ASP A 231 13.44 2.71 -13.09
C ASP A 231 13.31 1.18 -13.27
N ASN A 232 13.51 0.72 -14.51
CA ASN A 232 13.43 -0.69 -14.86
C ASN A 232 14.59 -1.54 -14.30
N ASN A 233 15.63 -0.91 -13.76
CA ASN A 233 16.73 -1.59 -13.08
C ASN A 233 16.47 -1.75 -11.58
N GLY A 234 15.40 -1.16 -11.04
CA GLY A 234 15.07 -1.18 -9.62
C GLY A 234 15.79 -0.10 -8.82
N ILE A 235 16.13 1.03 -9.43
CA ILE A 235 16.70 2.20 -8.77
C ILE A 235 15.59 3.24 -8.60
N LEU A 236 15.39 3.70 -7.36
CA LEU A 236 14.48 4.79 -7.05
C LEU A 236 15.25 6.11 -7.13
N ALA A 237 14.87 6.97 -8.07
CA ALA A 237 15.35 8.34 -8.19
C ALA A 237 14.27 9.31 -7.68
N SER A 238 14.68 10.40 -7.03
CA SER A 238 13.78 11.43 -6.50
C SER A 238 14.44 12.79 -6.55
N SER A 239 13.63 13.83 -6.77
CA SER A 239 14.06 15.23 -6.78
C SER A 239 14.70 15.66 -5.45
N ASP A 240 14.32 15.02 -4.35
CA ASP A 240 14.80 15.35 -3.01
C ASP A 240 16.04 14.55 -2.57
N PHE A 241 16.52 13.57 -3.34
CA PHE A 241 17.77 12.89 -3.00
C PHE A 241 18.97 13.81 -3.27
N ALA A 242 19.85 13.98 -2.29
CA ALA A 242 21.13 14.67 -2.48
C ALA A 242 22.13 13.74 -3.18
N ASP A 243 23.19 14.29 -3.78
CA ASP A 243 24.27 13.54 -4.44
C ASP A 243 24.78 12.43 -3.51
N GLY A 244 24.36 11.20 -3.78
CA GLY A 244 24.47 10.10 -2.83
C GLY A 244 24.00 8.76 -3.41
N VAL A 245 24.02 7.72 -2.58
CA VAL A 245 23.60 6.38 -2.98
C VAL A 245 22.07 6.33 -3.05
N LEU A 246 21.54 6.23 -4.27
CA LEU A 246 20.11 6.04 -4.51
C LEU A 246 19.63 4.71 -3.93
N PRO A 247 18.44 4.67 -3.27
CA PRO A 247 17.81 3.40 -2.90
C PRO A 247 17.63 2.53 -4.14
N LYS A 248 18.15 1.30 -4.06
CA LYS A 248 18.12 0.36 -5.19
C LYS A 248 17.86 -1.06 -4.72
N ALA A 249 17.36 -1.87 -5.64
CA ALA A 249 17.23 -3.31 -5.46
C ALA A 249 18.61 -3.96 -5.24
N SER A 250 18.67 -4.99 -4.38
CA SER A 250 19.85 -5.84 -4.20
C SER A 250 20.22 -6.61 -5.48
N ASP A 251 19.23 -6.87 -6.32
CA ASP A 251 19.32 -7.54 -7.63
C ASP A 251 19.17 -6.53 -8.78
N ALA A 252 19.65 -5.29 -8.60
CA ALA A 252 19.48 -4.23 -9.59
C ALA A 252 20.02 -4.64 -10.97
N ALA A 253 19.10 -4.82 -11.91
CA ALA A 253 19.34 -5.36 -13.24
C ALA A 253 18.10 -5.14 -14.13
N PRO A 254 18.26 -4.97 -15.45
CA PRO A 254 17.14 -4.87 -16.37
C PRO A 254 16.38 -6.20 -16.48
N GLY A 255 15.14 -6.14 -16.95
CA GLY A 255 14.33 -7.33 -17.28
C GLY A 255 13.65 -8.02 -16.10
N ILE A 256 14.01 -7.68 -14.85
CA ILE A 256 13.31 -8.16 -13.66
C ILE A 256 12.04 -7.33 -13.46
N ARG A 257 10.90 -8.01 -13.34
CA ARG A 257 9.62 -7.36 -13.02
C ARG A 257 9.64 -6.94 -11.56
N ARG A 258 9.29 -5.69 -11.30
CA ARG A 258 9.36 -5.10 -9.96
C ARG A 258 8.08 -4.37 -9.59
N ARG A 259 7.84 -4.26 -8.29
CA ARG A 259 6.84 -3.37 -7.72
C ARG A 259 7.38 -2.72 -6.45
N LEU A 260 7.10 -1.45 -6.26
CA LEU A 260 7.39 -0.72 -5.02
C LEU A 260 6.08 -0.58 -4.26
N THR A 261 5.94 -1.24 -3.12
CA THR A 261 4.69 -1.31 -2.37
C THR A 261 4.88 -0.79 -0.95
N LEU A 262 3.95 0.03 -0.48
CA LEU A 262 3.79 0.34 0.93
C LEU A 262 2.97 -0.78 1.56
N ASP A 263 3.62 -1.60 2.38
CA ASP A 263 2.97 -2.74 3.01
C ASP A 263 2.19 -2.34 4.28
N PRO A 264 1.27 -3.18 4.76
CA PRO A 264 0.42 -2.86 5.92
C PRO A 264 1.16 -2.63 7.24
N ASP A 265 2.42 -3.03 7.33
CA ASP A 265 3.30 -2.79 8.47
C ASP A 265 3.99 -1.42 8.42
N GLY A 266 3.68 -0.60 7.43
CA GLY A 266 4.22 0.75 7.26
C GLY A 266 5.60 0.79 6.61
N ASN A 267 6.14 -0.34 6.16
CA ASN A 267 7.41 -0.34 5.44
C ASN A 267 7.20 -0.25 3.93
N LEU A 268 8.06 0.52 3.26
CA LEU A 268 8.11 0.56 1.81
C LEU A 268 9.10 -0.48 1.32
N ARG A 269 8.64 -1.40 0.47
CA ARG A 269 9.45 -2.51 -0.05
C ARG A 269 9.47 -2.53 -1.56
N LEU A 270 10.65 -2.78 -2.11
CA LEU A 270 10.80 -3.15 -3.51
C LEU A 270 10.80 -4.67 -3.59
N TYR A 271 9.92 -5.19 -4.43
CA TYR A 271 9.78 -6.61 -4.70
C TYR A 271 10.27 -6.94 -6.10
N SER A 272 10.93 -8.07 -6.25
CA SER A 272 11.37 -8.66 -7.51
C SER A 272 10.59 -9.95 -7.76
N LEU A 273 9.98 -10.10 -8.94
CA LEU A 273 9.26 -11.31 -9.31
C LEU A 273 10.24 -12.33 -9.89
N ASN A 274 10.22 -13.54 -9.35
CA ASN A 274 10.85 -14.67 -10.01
C ASN A 274 9.90 -15.22 -11.07
N ASP A 275 10.27 -15.08 -12.35
CA ASP A 275 9.45 -15.54 -13.47
C ASP A 275 9.28 -17.08 -13.53
N SER A 276 10.15 -17.85 -12.86
CA SER A 276 10.11 -19.32 -12.90
C SER A 276 9.02 -19.93 -12.03
N ASP A 277 8.76 -19.35 -10.86
CA ASP A 277 7.78 -19.83 -9.87
C ASP A 277 6.67 -18.81 -9.57
N GLY A 278 6.78 -17.58 -10.08
CA GLY A 278 5.83 -16.50 -9.85
C GLY A 278 5.87 -15.95 -8.42
N VAL A 279 6.94 -16.19 -7.66
CA VAL A 279 7.08 -15.76 -6.26
C VAL A 279 7.77 -14.40 -6.19
N TRP A 280 7.30 -13.55 -5.28
CA TRP A 280 7.94 -12.26 -4.99
C TRP A 280 8.99 -12.42 -3.89
N SER A 281 10.19 -11.88 -4.14
CA SER A 281 11.21 -11.68 -3.12
C SER A 281 11.39 -10.19 -2.81
N VAL A 282 11.72 -9.85 -1.57
CA VAL A 282 12.04 -8.47 -1.17
C VAL A 282 13.49 -8.20 -1.56
N SER A 283 13.71 -7.19 -2.40
CA SER A 283 15.04 -6.78 -2.88
C SER A 283 15.50 -5.43 -2.32
N MET A 284 14.61 -4.65 -1.70
CA MET A 284 14.96 -3.46 -0.91
C MET A 284 13.88 -3.18 0.13
N VAL A 285 14.28 -2.67 1.31
CA VAL A 285 13.40 -2.16 2.35
C VAL A 285 13.81 -0.73 2.71
N ALA A 286 12.84 0.16 2.93
CA ALA A 286 13.12 1.53 3.35
C ALA A 286 13.62 1.61 4.81
N ILE A 287 13.09 0.73 5.67
CA ILE A 287 13.44 0.65 7.09
C ILE A 287 13.85 -0.79 7.44
N SER A 288 15.09 -0.98 7.89
CA SER A 288 15.63 -2.30 8.25
C SER A 288 15.29 -2.73 9.68
N GLN A 289 14.92 -1.78 10.54
CA GLN A 289 14.57 -2.02 11.95
C GLN A 289 13.07 -1.76 12.14
N PRO A 290 12.20 -2.78 12.08
CA PRO A 290 10.76 -2.55 12.01
C PRO A 290 10.20 -1.76 13.20
N CYS A 291 10.66 -1.99 14.43
CA CYS A 291 10.17 -1.22 15.60
C CYS A 291 10.53 0.27 15.59
N THR A 292 11.24 0.78 14.58
CA THR A 292 11.35 2.23 14.35
C THR A 292 10.23 2.79 13.50
N ILE A 293 9.42 1.94 12.85
CA ILE A 293 8.20 2.35 12.16
C ILE A 293 7.18 2.76 13.23
N HIS A 294 6.60 3.94 13.06
CA HIS A 294 5.63 4.46 14.00
C HIS A 294 4.31 3.66 13.94
N GLY A 295 3.61 3.56 15.07
CA GLY A 295 2.29 2.94 15.13
C GLY A 295 2.20 1.41 15.12
N ILE A 296 3.31 0.64 15.01
CA ILE A 296 3.27 -0.84 14.94
C ILE A 296 2.45 -1.47 16.07
N CYS A 297 2.65 -1.02 17.31
CA CYS A 297 1.96 -1.57 18.48
C CYS A 297 0.82 -0.69 19.01
N GLY A 298 0.37 0.27 18.20
CA GLY A 298 -0.67 1.23 18.60
C GLY A 298 -0.29 2.08 19.82
N GLN A 299 -1.28 2.79 20.35
CA GLN A 299 -1.11 3.65 21.52
C GLN A 299 -0.77 2.84 22.77
N ASN A 300 0.18 3.31 23.58
CA ASN A 300 0.63 2.66 24.82
C ASN A 300 1.19 1.24 24.62
N GLY A 301 1.52 0.83 23.40
CA GLY A 301 2.19 -0.44 23.12
C GLY A 301 3.72 -0.29 23.05
N ILE A 302 4.42 -1.39 23.31
CA ILE A 302 5.88 -1.48 23.19
C ILE A 302 6.20 -2.56 22.13
N CYS A 303 6.94 -2.17 21.10
CA CYS A 303 7.45 -3.06 20.07
C CYS A 303 8.75 -3.72 20.52
N HIS A 304 8.88 -5.02 20.28
CA HIS A 304 10.07 -5.82 20.57
C HIS A 304 10.58 -6.51 19.32
N TYR A 305 11.90 -6.62 19.25
CA TYR A 305 12.57 -7.39 18.21
C TYR A 305 12.70 -8.86 18.65
N SER A 306 12.08 -9.85 17.96
CA SER A 306 12.60 -11.23 17.78
C SER A 306 11.51 -12.25 17.35
N PRO A 307 11.74 -13.13 16.36
CA PRO A 307 12.45 -12.92 15.08
C PRO A 307 11.66 -12.00 14.13
N GLU A 308 10.37 -11.78 14.41
CA GLU A 308 9.51 -10.75 13.83
C GLU A 308 9.14 -9.73 14.92
N PRO A 309 8.65 -8.53 14.54
CA PRO A 309 8.21 -7.53 15.52
C PRO A 309 7.03 -8.06 16.34
N THR A 310 7.17 -8.01 17.66
CA THR A 310 6.10 -8.41 18.59
C THR A 310 5.73 -7.22 19.47
N CYS A 311 4.52 -7.23 20.01
CA CYS A 311 4.02 -6.13 20.82
C CYS A 311 3.70 -6.62 22.24
N SER A 312 3.91 -5.75 23.22
CA SER A 312 3.43 -5.94 24.59
C SER A 312 2.88 -4.65 25.16
N CYS A 313 2.01 -4.77 26.17
CA CYS A 313 1.62 -3.62 26.97
C CYS A 313 2.62 -3.36 28.10
N PRO A 314 2.82 -2.11 28.52
CA PRO A 314 3.55 -1.77 29.73
C PRO A 314 2.83 -2.31 30.99
N PRO A 315 3.52 -2.42 32.14
CA PRO A 315 2.91 -2.84 33.40
C PRO A 315 1.68 -2.01 33.77
N GLY A 316 0.58 -2.67 34.14
CA GLY A 316 -0.71 -2.03 34.44
C GLY A 316 -1.54 -1.67 33.22
N TYR A 317 -1.12 -2.03 32.01
CA TYR A 317 -1.89 -1.88 30.79
C TYR A 317 -2.26 -3.24 30.21
N VAL A 318 -3.39 -3.29 29.52
CA VAL A 318 -3.92 -4.48 28.85
C VAL A 318 -4.24 -4.17 27.41
N MET A 319 -4.16 -5.17 26.53
CA MET A 319 -4.44 -5.02 25.11
C MET A 319 -5.90 -4.57 24.93
N THR A 320 -6.11 -3.49 24.17
CA THR A 320 -7.44 -2.92 23.95
C THR A 320 -8.37 -3.91 23.26
N ASN A 321 -7.86 -4.57 22.22
CA ASN A 321 -8.60 -5.55 21.43
C ASN A 321 -7.73 -6.79 21.21
N PRO A 322 -8.06 -7.95 21.81
CA PRO A 322 -7.27 -9.17 21.69
C PRO A 322 -6.97 -9.53 20.22
N GLY A 323 -5.69 -9.66 19.88
CA GLY A 323 -5.22 -10.03 18.55
C GLY A 323 -5.03 -8.87 17.56
N ASN A 324 -5.46 -7.64 17.89
CA ASN A 324 -5.23 -6.46 17.05
C ASN A 324 -4.39 -5.39 17.77
N TRP A 325 -3.07 -5.43 17.56
CA TRP A 325 -2.13 -4.50 18.19
C TRP A 325 -2.21 -3.07 17.68
N THR A 326 -2.85 -2.81 16.53
CA THR A 326 -2.98 -1.42 16.02
C THR A 326 -3.84 -0.55 16.92
N GLN A 327 -4.71 -1.15 17.75
CA GLN A 327 -5.52 -0.46 18.76
C GLN A 327 -4.79 -0.28 20.10
N GLY A 328 -3.56 -0.76 20.21
CA GLY A 328 -2.69 -0.55 21.35
C GLY A 328 -3.20 -1.14 22.67
N CYS A 329 -2.94 -0.41 23.75
CA CYS A 329 -3.22 -0.81 25.12
C CYS A 329 -3.99 0.26 25.89
N THR A 330 -4.83 -0.20 26.82
CA THR A 330 -5.57 0.64 27.77
C THR A 330 -5.09 0.37 29.19
N ALA A 331 -5.10 1.41 30.03
CA ALA A 331 -4.75 1.27 31.44
C ALA A 331 -5.83 0.46 32.17
N SER A 332 -5.43 -0.50 33.01
CA SER A 332 -6.34 -1.23 33.90
C SER A 332 -6.57 -0.51 35.24
N PHE A 333 -6.12 0.74 35.34
CA PHE A 333 -6.19 1.58 36.51
C PHE A 333 -6.59 3.00 36.13
N ASN A 334 -7.18 3.72 37.09
CA ASN A 334 -7.47 5.15 36.91
C ASN A 334 -6.21 5.96 37.18
N ILE A 335 -5.95 6.95 36.33
CA ILE A 335 -4.85 7.90 36.52
C ILE A 335 -5.44 9.12 37.22
N PRO A 336 -5.27 9.24 38.56
CA PRO A 336 -5.82 10.37 39.30
C PRO A 336 -5.18 11.67 38.83
N CYS A 337 -5.95 12.77 38.82
CA CYS A 337 -5.38 14.11 38.75
C CYS A 337 -5.85 14.93 39.93
N HIS A 338 -4.89 15.55 40.63
CA HIS A 338 -5.12 16.39 41.82
C HIS A 338 -5.72 15.67 43.04
N ASP A 339 -5.83 14.34 43.03
CA ASP A 339 -6.25 13.56 44.21
C ASP A 339 -5.17 13.50 45.30
N GLN A 340 -5.59 13.16 46.53
CA GLN A 340 -4.72 13.04 47.71
C GLN A 340 -3.67 11.91 47.60
N GLU A 341 -3.79 11.01 46.63
CA GLU A 341 -2.81 9.93 46.44
C GLU A 341 -1.67 10.37 45.50
N PRO A 342 -0.40 10.17 45.91
CA PRO A 342 0.74 10.58 45.10
C PRO A 342 0.84 9.73 43.83
N MET A 343 0.80 10.37 42.67
CA MET A 343 1.09 9.74 41.38
C MET A 343 2.48 9.05 41.43
N LYS A 344 2.51 7.76 41.10
CA LYS A 344 3.73 6.96 41.01
C LYS A 344 4.02 6.62 39.56
N PHE A 345 5.28 6.72 39.18
CA PHE A 345 5.75 6.30 37.86
C PHE A 345 6.47 4.97 37.98
N VAL A 346 6.21 4.07 37.03
CA VAL A 346 6.96 2.82 36.86
C VAL A 346 8.05 3.06 35.82
N LYS A 347 9.31 2.84 36.21
CA LYS A 347 10.43 2.92 35.26
C LYS A 347 10.37 1.75 34.29
N LEU A 348 10.35 2.03 33.00
CA LEU A 348 10.47 1.04 31.93
C LEU A 348 11.93 0.97 31.49
N PRO A 349 12.71 -0.04 31.92
CA PRO A 349 14.10 -0.16 31.51
C PRO A 349 14.17 -0.49 30.02
N HIS A 350 15.24 -0.04 29.35
CA HIS A 350 15.53 -0.35 27.94
C HIS A 350 14.34 -0.11 27.00
N THR A 351 13.50 0.89 27.30
CA THR A 351 12.34 1.25 26.48
C THR A 351 12.45 2.69 26.05
N ASP A 352 12.20 2.94 24.78
CA ASP A 352 12.14 4.26 24.18
C ASP A 352 10.71 4.50 23.69
N PHE A 353 10.17 5.67 23.99
CA PHE A 353 8.93 6.16 23.40
C PHE A 353 9.31 7.42 22.66
N TRP A 354 9.51 7.30 21.35
CA TRP A 354 10.09 8.39 20.55
C TRP A 354 9.27 9.69 20.66
N GLY A 355 9.95 10.84 20.55
CA GLY A 355 9.33 12.17 20.47
C GLY A 355 8.71 12.72 21.77
N SER A 356 7.92 13.78 21.64
CA SER A 356 7.10 14.37 22.71
C SER A 356 5.85 14.94 22.06
N ASP A 357 4.67 14.53 22.54
CA ASP A 357 3.38 15.13 22.19
C ASP A 357 2.99 16.27 23.16
N GLN A 358 3.84 16.55 24.15
CA GLN A 358 3.75 17.72 25.04
C GLN A 358 4.97 18.65 24.87
N LYS A 359 5.65 19.01 25.96
CA LYS A 359 6.73 20.02 25.98
C LYS A 359 8.12 19.38 26.09
N ARG A 360 9.03 19.69 25.17
CA ARG A 360 10.46 19.36 25.33
C ARG A 360 11.15 20.30 26.32
N LEU A 361 11.74 19.75 27.39
CA LEU A 361 12.56 20.47 28.37
C LEU A 361 14.02 20.01 28.25
N LEU A 362 14.98 20.94 28.20
CA LEU A 362 16.40 20.63 28.03
C LEU A 362 17.20 21.18 29.21
N GLY A 363 18.26 20.47 29.60
CA GLY A 363 19.14 20.87 30.71
C GLY A 363 18.44 20.89 32.09
N VAL A 364 17.37 20.12 32.27
CA VAL A 364 16.62 20.04 33.53
C VAL A 364 16.99 18.79 34.33
N SER A 365 16.78 18.82 35.66
CA SER A 365 16.96 17.63 36.49
C SER A 365 15.83 16.61 36.28
N PHE A 366 16.07 15.37 36.71
CA PHE A 366 15.05 14.31 36.71
C PHE A 366 13.82 14.71 37.54
N GLU A 367 14.05 15.33 38.70
CA GLU A 367 12.98 15.78 39.61
C GLU A 367 12.14 16.87 38.96
N THR A 368 12.79 17.79 38.24
CA THR A 368 12.09 18.86 37.50
C THR A 368 11.22 18.26 36.40
N CYS A 369 11.74 17.30 35.65
CA CYS A 369 10.98 16.57 34.63
C CYS A 369 9.78 15.82 35.22
N ARG A 370 10.03 15.05 36.29
CA ARG A 370 9.01 14.29 37.01
C ARG A 370 7.90 15.20 37.54
N ASN A 371 8.27 16.30 38.19
CA ASN A 371 7.30 17.23 38.77
C ASN A 371 6.49 17.96 37.70
N SER A 372 7.10 18.27 36.55
CA SER A 372 6.38 18.83 35.40
C SER A 372 5.25 17.91 34.92
N CYS A 373 5.49 16.59 34.88
CA CYS A 373 4.45 15.63 34.51
C CYS A 373 3.37 15.50 35.59
N ILE A 374 3.75 15.45 36.87
CA ILE A 374 2.78 15.37 37.99
C ILE A 374 1.85 16.59 38.03
N SER A 375 2.36 17.77 37.70
CA SER A 375 1.58 19.00 37.70
C SER A 375 0.61 19.12 36.52
N ASP A 376 0.71 18.26 35.52
CA ASP A 376 -0.09 18.29 34.29
C ASP A 376 -0.99 17.05 34.21
N CYS A 377 -2.31 17.21 34.38
CA CYS A 377 -3.29 16.13 34.31
C CYS A 377 -3.28 15.35 32.98
N THR A 378 -2.82 15.99 31.91
CA THR A 378 -2.74 15.37 30.60
C THR A 378 -1.53 14.45 30.50
N CYS A 379 -0.49 14.67 31.31
CA CYS A 379 0.72 13.86 31.29
C CYS A 379 0.49 12.46 31.87
N LYS A 380 0.84 11.44 31.11
CA LYS A 380 0.72 10.02 31.47
C LYS A 380 2.06 9.36 31.72
N GLY A 381 3.15 9.95 31.24
CA GLY A 381 4.51 9.48 31.46
C GLY A 381 5.54 10.46 30.91
N PHE A 382 6.83 10.17 31.07
CA PHE A 382 7.89 10.99 30.50
C PHE A 382 9.13 10.15 30.21
N GLN A 383 9.90 10.56 29.20
CA GLN A 383 11.25 10.09 28.95
C GLN A 383 12.26 11.10 29.50
N TYR A 384 13.33 10.61 30.13
CA TYR A 384 14.40 11.45 30.66
C TYR A 384 15.78 10.92 30.25
N GLN A 385 16.59 11.77 29.63
CA GLN A 385 17.97 11.47 29.23
C GLN A 385 18.94 12.14 30.21
N GLN A 386 19.54 11.35 31.10
CA GLN A 386 20.31 11.86 32.24
C GLN A 386 21.51 12.72 31.88
N GLY A 387 22.26 12.37 30.82
CA GLY A 387 23.47 13.11 30.42
C GLY A 387 23.19 14.52 29.91
N ALA A 388 22.20 14.67 29.03
CA ALA A 388 21.82 15.96 28.44
C ALA A 388 20.80 16.75 29.29
N GLY A 389 20.21 16.12 30.31
CA GLY A 389 19.07 16.69 31.04
C GLY A 389 17.85 16.91 30.14
N SER A 390 17.69 16.11 29.09
CA SER A 390 16.57 16.21 28.15
C SER A 390 15.37 15.45 28.70
N CYS A 391 14.22 16.12 28.74
CA CYS A 391 12.97 15.63 29.30
C CYS A 391 11.85 15.78 28.28
N TYR A 392 11.08 14.70 28.12
CA TYR A 392 10.01 14.56 27.15
C TYR A 392 8.76 14.00 27.86
N PRO A 393 7.97 14.85 28.54
CA PRO A 393 6.63 14.51 29.03
C PRO A 393 5.71 14.11 27.89
N LYS A 394 4.77 13.21 28.19
CA LYS A 394 3.91 12.58 27.20
C LYS A 394 2.45 12.52 27.64
N ALA A 395 1.54 12.92 26.77
CA ALA A 395 0.10 12.73 26.98
C ALA A 395 -0.34 11.33 26.50
N LEU A 396 0.34 10.80 25.50
CA LEU A 396 0.10 9.51 24.89
C LEU A 396 1.45 8.78 24.73
N LEU A 397 1.50 7.51 25.13
CA LEU A 397 2.70 6.70 24.99
C LEU A 397 2.73 6.05 23.60
N PHE A 398 3.01 6.84 22.56
CA PHE A 398 3.15 6.34 21.18
C PHE A 398 4.58 5.92 20.84
N ASN A 399 4.71 5.02 19.86
CA ASN A 399 5.99 4.59 19.28
C ASN A 399 6.95 3.98 20.32
N GLY A 400 6.39 3.23 21.27
CA GLY A 400 7.18 2.47 22.24
C GLY A 400 7.97 1.36 21.55
N LYS A 401 9.26 1.27 21.84
CA LYS A 401 10.13 0.18 21.38
C LYS A 401 11.10 -0.24 22.48
N SER A 402 11.42 -1.53 22.53
CA SER A 402 12.55 -2.00 23.33
C SER A 402 13.86 -1.73 22.61
N CYS A 403 14.80 -1.15 23.33
CA CYS A 403 16.17 -1.01 22.90
C CYS A 403 16.93 -2.26 23.31
N ALA A 404 17.73 -2.84 22.40
CA ALA A 404 18.64 -3.90 22.78
C ALA A 404 19.55 -3.42 23.93
N THR A 405 19.71 -4.24 24.96
CA THR A 405 20.82 -4.05 25.90
C THR A 405 22.11 -4.09 25.10
N PRO A 406 23.01 -3.09 25.19
CA PRO A 406 24.36 -3.28 24.68
C PRO A 406 24.90 -4.55 25.32
N SER A 407 25.24 -5.54 24.49
CA SER A 407 25.92 -6.74 24.94
C SER A 407 27.21 -6.30 25.62
N VAL A 408 27.27 -6.52 26.93
CA VAL A 408 28.42 -6.22 27.80
C VAL A 408 29.61 -7.07 27.41
#